data_AF-K6X509-F1
#
_entry.id   AF-K6X509-F1
#
_cell.length_a   1.000
_cell.length_b   1.000
_cell.length_c   1.000
_cell.angle_alpha   90.00
_cell.angle_beta   90.00
_cell.angle_gamma   90.00
#
_symmetry.space_group_name_H-M   'P 1'
#
loop_
_entity.id
_entity.type
_entity.pdbx_description
1 polymer ?
#
loop_
_entity_poly.entity_id
_entity_poly.type
_entity_poly.pdbx_seq_one_letter_code
_entity_poly.pdbx_strand_id
1 'polypeptide(L)'
;MLVALGLGMVATFMFLIITKRATPVVALILVPVAFGLFAGAGLDISDMIKDGIKDLAPTAAMLFFAIIFFGIMIDVGLFDPIVRFVVRMVRNDPARLVVGTAVLAGVVSLDGDGSTTFIITTAALLPLYLKLGVSPVVLTVVAGLANG
;
A
#
# COMPACT_ATOMS: atom_id res chain seq x y z
N MET A 1 0.98 2.96 34.40
CA MET A 1 -0.15 3.74 33.88
C MET A 1 -0.12 3.85 32.35
N LEU A 2 0.94 4.41 31.76
CA LEU A 2 1.04 4.58 30.30
C LEU A 2 1.01 3.27 29.49
N VAL A 3 1.68 2.21 29.97
CA VAL A 3 1.66 0.88 29.30
C VAL A 3 0.25 0.28 29.25
N ALA A 4 -0.55 0.43 30.32
CA ALA A 4 -1.93 -0.06 30.36
C ALA A 4 -2.84 0.72 29.39
N LEU A 5 -2.63 2.03 29.27
CA LEU A 5 -3.32 2.87 28.29
C LEU A 5 -2.93 2.50 26.85
N GLY A 6 -1.65 2.23 26.59
CA GLY A 6 -1.17 1.79 25.26
C GLY A 6 -1.76 0.44 24.85
N LEU A 7 -1.72 -0.56 25.74
CA LEU A 7 -2.36 -1.87 25.49
C LEU A 7 -3.88 -1.74 25.33
N GLY A 8 -4.53 -0.91 26.15
CA GLY A 8 -5.96 -0.62 26.04
C GLY A 8 -6.33 0.05 24.72
N MET A 9 -5.49 0.95 24.21
CA MET A 9 -5.67 1.62 22.93
C MET A 9 -5.64 0.61 21.78
N VAL A 10 -4.64 -0.27 21.75
CA VAL A 10 -4.51 -1.32 20.72
C VAL A 10 -5.70 -2.30 20.79
N ALA A 11 -6.09 -2.72 21.99
CA ALA A 11 -7.22 -3.63 22.18
C ALA A 11 -8.54 -2.99 21.70
N THR A 12 -8.78 -1.71 22.04
CA THR A 12 -9.98 -0.98 21.62
C THR A 12 -10.02 -0.77 20.11
N PHE A 13 -8.87 -0.41 19.53
CA PHE A 13 -8.72 -0.27 18.08
C PHE A 13 -9.02 -1.58 17.33
N MET A 14 -8.41 -2.69 17.76
CA MET A 14 -8.67 -4.02 17.21
C MET A 14 -10.13 -4.44 17.38
N PHE A 15 -10.71 -4.20 18.55
CA PHE A 15 -12.11 -4.53 18.80
C PHE A 15 -13.06 -3.77 17.86
N LEU A 16 -12.86 -2.47 17.66
CA LEU A 16 -13.68 -1.63 16.78
C LEU A 16 -13.62 -2.09 15.31
N ILE A 17 -12.43 -2.46 14.84
CA ILE A 17 -12.23 -2.92 13.45
C ILE A 17 -12.79 -4.33 13.25
N ILE A 18 -12.47 -5.28 14.15
CA ILE A 18 -12.93 -6.67 14.04
C ILE A 18 -14.46 -6.74 14.11
N THR A 19 -15.08 -5.93 14.97
CA THR A 19 -16.55 -5.88 15.10
C THR A 19 -17.22 -5.14 13.94
N LYS A 20 -16.46 -4.60 12.98
CA LYS A 20 -16.94 -3.82 11.82
C LYS A 20 -17.87 -2.65 12.20
N ARG A 21 -17.74 -2.13 13.42
CA ARG A 21 -18.61 -1.06 13.97
C ARG A 21 -18.15 0.34 13.54
N ALA A 22 -16.90 0.47 13.13
CA ALA A 22 -16.31 1.71 12.61
C ALA A 22 -15.48 1.40 11.36
N THR A 23 -15.35 2.37 10.47
CA THR A 23 -14.37 2.27 9.38
C THR A 23 -12.95 2.38 9.94
N PRO A 24 -11.94 1.73 9.33
CA PRO A 24 -10.57 1.79 9.81
C PRO A 24 -10.04 3.22 9.97
N VAL A 25 -10.38 4.10 9.04
CA VAL A 25 -10.00 5.53 9.08
C VAL A 25 -10.56 6.22 10.32
N VAL A 26 -11.84 6.01 10.61
CA VAL A 26 -12.49 6.60 11.78
C VAL A 26 -11.88 6.05 13.07
N ALA A 27 -11.62 4.74 13.13
CA ALA A 27 -10.98 4.11 14.28
C ALA A 27 -9.54 4.62 14.50
N LEU A 28 -8.77 4.84 13.43
CA LEU A 28 -7.39 5.37 13.48
C LEU A 28 -7.33 6.81 14.00
N ILE A 29 -8.40 7.59 13.84
CA ILE A 29 -8.47 8.97 14.33
C ILE A 29 -9.05 9.00 15.75
N LEU A 30 -10.21 8.39 15.97
CA LEU A 30 -10.95 8.50 17.24
C LEU A 30 -10.22 7.83 18.41
N VAL A 31 -9.62 6.65 18.19
CA VAL A 31 -9.05 5.87 19.28
C VAL A 31 -7.79 6.54 19.87
N PRO A 32 -6.80 6.98 19.08
CA PRO A 32 -5.64 7.69 19.62
C PRO A 32 -6.02 9.03 20.26
N VAL A 33 -6.97 9.77 19.69
CA VAL A 33 -7.44 11.05 20.25
C VAL A 33 -8.12 10.84 21.60
N ALA A 34 -9.02 9.86 21.72
CA ALA A 34 -9.71 9.57 22.98
C ALA A 34 -8.72 9.14 24.07
N PHE A 35 -7.82 8.20 23.76
CA PHE A 35 -6.80 7.74 24.72
C PHE A 35 -5.77 8.83 25.05
N GLY A 36 -5.41 9.70 24.11
CA GLY A 36 -4.55 10.87 24.36
C GLY A 36 -5.18 11.87 25.31
N LEU A 37 -6.49 12.13 25.17
CA LEU A 37 -7.25 12.97 26.11
C LEU A 37 -7.30 12.34 27.52
N PHE A 38 -7.55 11.03 27.61
CA PHE A 38 -7.50 10.31 28.89
C PHE A 38 -6.10 10.26 29.53
N ALA A 39 -5.04 10.32 28.73
CA ALA A 39 -3.66 10.38 29.20
C ALA A 39 -3.25 11.79 29.69
N GLY A 40 -4.12 12.80 29.55
CA GLY A 40 -3.86 14.16 29.99
C GLY A 40 -3.16 15.06 28.98
N ALA A 41 -3.11 14.67 27.69
CA ALA A 41 -2.38 15.40 26.65
C ALA A 41 -3.03 16.74 26.24
N GLY A 42 -4.23 17.08 26.75
CA GLY A 42 -4.82 18.42 26.63
C GLY A 42 -4.77 19.02 25.21
N LEU A 43 -4.14 20.20 25.07
CA LEU A 43 -3.95 20.91 23.80
C LEU A 43 -2.74 20.43 22.99
N ASP A 44 -1.80 19.69 23.60
CA ASP A 44 -0.60 19.17 22.94
C ASP A 44 -0.96 18.15 21.85
N ILE A 45 -2.14 17.52 21.93
CA ILE A 45 -2.68 16.65 20.87
C ILE A 45 -2.70 17.38 19.52
N SER A 46 -3.01 18.68 19.50
CA SER A 46 -3.08 19.44 18.25
C SER A 46 -1.71 19.62 17.61
N ASP A 47 -0.66 19.79 18.41
CA ASP A 47 0.71 19.93 17.92
C ASP A 47 1.30 18.55 17.55
N MET A 48 0.99 17.50 18.30
CA MET A 48 1.31 16.11 17.93
C MET A 48 0.69 15.71 16.57
N ILE A 49 -0.54 16.16 16.28
CA ILE A 49 -1.18 15.92 14.98
C ILE A 49 -0.43 16.69 13.88
N LYS A 50 -0.09 17.96 14.10
CA LYS A 50 0.65 18.75 13.09
C LYS A 50 2.02 18.15 12.80
N ASP A 51 2.75 17.74 13.83
CA ASP A 51 4.05 17.10 13.68
C ASP A 51 3.93 15.78 12.93
N GLY A 52 2.94 14.95 13.28
CA GLY A 52 2.64 13.73 12.54
C GLY A 52 2.33 13.98 11.06
N ILE A 53 1.51 14.99 10.74
CA ILE A 53 1.23 15.38 9.35
C ILE A 53 2.51 15.86 8.66
N LYS A 54 3.35 16.65 9.33
CA LYS A 54 4.58 17.19 8.77
C LYS A 54 5.59 16.09 8.44
N ASP A 55 5.67 15.06 9.27
CA ASP A 55 6.54 13.91 9.05
C ASP A 55 6.02 12.99 7.94
N LEU A 56 4.69 12.84 7.82
CA LEU A 56 4.05 12.03 6.78
C LEU A 56 3.92 12.74 5.42
N ALA A 57 3.94 14.07 5.39
CA ALA A 57 3.69 14.87 4.19
C ALA A 57 4.66 14.55 3.03
N PRO A 58 5.99 14.40 3.24
CA PRO A 58 6.90 14.05 2.16
C PRO A 58 6.59 12.68 1.54
N THR A 59 6.32 11.67 2.38
CA THR A 59 5.96 10.33 1.92
C THR A 59 4.65 10.35 1.14
N ALA A 60 3.63 11.04 1.64
CA ALA A 60 2.35 11.18 0.94
C ALA A 60 2.53 11.88 -0.41
N ALA A 61 3.33 12.96 -0.47
CA ALA A 61 3.61 13.67 -1.71
C ALA A 61 4.33 12.80 -2.76
N MET A 62 5.31 12.01 -2.32
CA MET A 62 6.01 11.03 -3.17
C MET A 62 5.06 9.96 -3.70
N LEU A 63 4.14 9.47 -2.86
CA LEU A 63 3.07 8.55 -3.24
C LEU A 63 2.17 9.12 -4.34
N PHE A 64 1.64 10.33 -4.10
CA PHE A 64 0.78 11.00 -5.06
C PHE A 64 1.49 11.24 -6.39
N PHE A 65 2.75 11.65 -6.32
CA PHE A 65 3.58 11.80 -7.51
C PHE A 65 3.73 10.47 -8.26
N ALA A 66 4.12 9.39 -7.58
CA ALA A 66 4.29 8.07 -8.19
C ALA A 66 2.99 7.58 -8.84
N ILE A 67 1.85 7.67 -8.15
CA ILE A 67 0.55 7.25 -8.65
C ILE A 67 0.19 8.01 -9.94
N ILE A 68 0.33 9.34 -9.95
CA ILE A 68 0.00 10.16 -11.12
C ILE A 68 1.00 9.91 -12.26
N PHE A 69 2.30 9.83 -11.96
CA PHE A 69 3.35 9.60 -12.94
C PHE A 69 3.19 8.26 -13.64
N PHE A 70 3.04 7.17 -12.89
CA PHE A 70 2.82 5.84 -13.46
C PHE A 70 1.45 5.73 -14.12
N GLY A 71 0.43 6.36 -13.56
CA GLY A 71 -0.90 6.49 -14.20
C GLY A 71 -0.80 7.06 -15.60
N ILE A 72 -0.13 8.21 -15.76
CA ILE A 72 0.11 8.84 -17.07
C ILE A 72 0.91 7.90 -17.98
N MET A 73 1.99 7.27 -17.51
CA MET A 73 2.80 6.34 -18.32
C MET A 73 1.97 5.17 -18.91
N ILE A 74 0.99 4.66 -18.16
CA ILE A 74 0.06 3.63 -18.66
C ILE A 74 -0.82 4.21 -19.75
N ASP A 75 -1.41 5.39 -19.50
CA ASP A 75 -2.33 6.04 -20.44
C ASP A 75 -1.67 6.35 -21.78
N VAL A 76 -0.38 6.71 -21.79
CA VAL A 76 0.38 6.95 -23.04
C VAL A 76 0.89 5.65 -23.69
N GLY A 77 0.63 4.48 -23.09
CA GLY A 77 1.04 3.19 -23.63
C GLY A 77 2.55 2.92 -23.58
N LEU A 78 3.29 3.61 -22.69
CA LEU A 78 4.74 3.43 -22.54
C LEU A 78 5.13 1.97 -22.25
N PHE A 79 4.22 1.23 -21.62
CA PHE A 79 4.41 -0.18 -21.27
C PHE A 79 4.13 -1.15 -22.44
N ASP A 80 3.46 -0.74 -23.53
CA ASP A 80 3.12 -1.64 -24.65
C ASP A 80 4.33 -2.29 -25.37
N PRO A 81 5.46 -1.60 -25.57
CA PRO A 81 6.68 -2.22 -26.11
C PRO A 81 7.30 -3.22 -25.12
N ILE A 82 7.33 -2.86 -23.83
CA ILE A 82 7.85 -3.71 -22.76
C ILE A 82 7.00 -4.99 -22.66
N VAL A 83 5.68 -4.86 -22.70
CA VAL A 83 4.71 -5.96 -22.75
C VAL A 83 5.02 -6.93 -23.89
N ARG A 84 5.22 -6.40 -25.11
CA ARG A 84 5.55 -7.23 -26.28
C ARG A 84 6.91 -7.91 -26.14
N PHE A 85 7.90 -7.23 -25.56
CA PHE A 85 9.22 -7.79 -25.32
C PHE A 85 9.17 -8.92 -24.29
N VAL A 86 8.49 -8.70 -23.17
CA VAL A 86 8.33 -9.71 -22.10
C VAL A 86 7.53 -10.90 -22.61
N VAL A 87 6.41 -10.73 -23.32
CA VAL A 87 5.66 -11.86 -23.92
C VAL A 87 6.55 -12.68 -24.87
N ARG A 88 7.40 -12.00 -25.65
CA ARG A 88 8.33 -12.65 -26.58
C ARG A 88 9.47 -13.39 -25.85
N MET A 89 9.91 -12.89 -24.70
CA MET A 89 10.98 -13.49 -23.87
C MET A 89 10.48 -14.62 -22.97
N VAL A 90 9.23 -14.52 -22.51
CA VAL A 90 8.55 -15.50 -21.65
C VAL A 90 8.04 -16.70 -22.47
N ARG A 91 7.88 -16.59 -23.79
CA ARG A 91 7.43 -17.68 -24.69
C ARG A 91 6.18 -18.40 -24.17
N ASN A 92 5.22 -17.66 -23.59
CA ASN A 92 3.99 -18.17 -22.96
C ASN A 92 4.17 -19.03 -21.68
N ASP A 93 5.29 -18.94 -20.96
CA ASP A 93 5.47 -19.64 -19.68
C ASP A 93 4.94 -18.82 -18.47
N PRO A 94 3.82 -19.22 -17.83
CA PRO A 94 3.23 -18.50 -16.70
C PRO A 94 4.17 -18.40 -15.49
N ALA A 95 5.08 -19.36 -15.30
CA ALA A 95 5.96 -19.38 -14.13
C ALA A 95 6.99 -18.24 -14.18
N ARG A 96 7.52 -17.92 -15.36
CA ARG A 96 8.47 -16.80 -15.54
C ARG A 96 7.82 -15.44 -15.32
N LEU A 97 6.54 -15.31 -15.67
CA LEU A 97 5.76 -14.11 -15.39
C LEU A 97 5.64 -13.84 -13.89
N VAL A 98 5.34 -14.89 -13.12
CA VAL A 98 5.20 -14.82 -11.66
C VAL A 98 6.51 -14.43 -10.99
N VAL A 99 7.63 -15.03 -11.40
CA VAL A 99 8.95 -14.67 -10.87
C VAL A 99 9.31 -13.22 -11.21
N GLY A 100 9.04 -12.76 -12.43
CA GLY A 100 9.23 -11.35 -12.80
C GLY A 100 8.36 -10.39 -11.99
N THR A 101 7.12 -10.81 -11.67
CA THR A 101 6.20 -10.06 -10.81
C THR A 101 6.78 -9.92 -9.39
N ALA A 102 7.32 -11.01 -8.83
CA ALA A 102 7.91 -11.00 -7.49
C ALA A 102 9.14 -10.09 -7.40
N VAL A 103 10.01 -10.12 -8.41
CA VAL A 103 11.20 -9.25 -8.46
C VAL A 103 10.81 -7.79 -8.60
N LEU A 104 9.86 -7.48 -9.49
CA LEU A 104 9.42 -6.10 -9.71
C LEU A 104 8.70 -5.54 -8.48
N ALA A 105 7.81 -6.33 -7.86
CA ALA A 105 7.16 -5.97 -6.61
C ALA A 105 8.20 -5.75 -5.48
N GLY A 106 9.23 -6.61 -5.40
CA GLY A 106 10.29 -6.49 -4.40
C GLY A 106 11.20 -5.26 -4.59
N VAL A 107 11.43 -4.83 -5.83
CA VAL A 107 12.21 -3.61 -6.09
C VAL A 107 11.39 -2.36 -5.78
N VAL A 108 10.10 -2.36 -6.10
CA VAL A 108 9.21 -1.23 -5.82
C VAL A 108 8.88 -1.15 -4.32
N SER A 109 8.80 -2.29 -3.63
CA SER A 109 8.58 -2.33 -2.17
C SER A 109 9.76 -1.81 -1.36
N LEU A 110 10.92 -1.55 -1.99
CA LEU A 110 12.01 -0.81 -1.34
C LEU A 110 11.62 0.64 -0.99
N ASP A 111 10.57 1.18 -1.62
CA ASP A 111 9.96 2.45 -1.22
C ASP A 111 9.20 2.35 0.13
N GLY A 112 9.03 1.13 0.66
CA GLY A 112 8.46 0.87 1.98
C GLY A 112 6.94 1.07 2.07
N ASP A 113 6.29 1.48 0.99
CA ASP A 113 4.83 1.56 0.90
C ASP A 113 4.23 0.42 0.07
N GLY A 114 3.33 -0.32 0.72
CA GLY A 114 2.60 -1.39 0.07
C GLY A 114 1.64 -0.90 -1.01
N SER A 115 1.09 0.30 -0.83
CA SER A 115 0.07 0.87 -1.71
C SER A 115 0.64 1.24 -3.08
N THR A 116 1.79 1.92 -3.15
CA THR A 116 2.52 2.23 -4.39
C THR A 116 2.98 0.98 -5.08
N THR A 117 3.53 0.02 -4.33
CA THR A 117 3.93 -1.26 -4.89
C THR A 117 2.76 -1.94 -5.58
N PHE A 118 1.59 -2.02 -4.95
CA PHE A 118 0.41 -2.59 -5.60
C PHE A 118 -0.04 -1.79 -6.82
N ILE A 119 -0.09 -0.46 -6.73
CA ILE A 119 -0.53 0.39 -7.84
C ILE A 119 0.40 0.24 -9.04
N ILE A 120 1.72 0.35 -8.83
CA ILE A 120 2.75 0.28 -9.88
C ILE A 120 2.80 -1.11 -10.49
N THR A 121 2.79 -2.15 -9.65
CA THR A 121 2.91 -3.53 -10.12
C THR A 121 1.66 -3.97 -10.88
N THR A 122 0.48 -3.56 -10.40
CA THR A 122 -0.80 -3.87 -11.08
C THR A 122 -0.94 -3.08 -12.37
N ALA A 123 -0.63 -1.79 -12.36
CA ALA A 123 -0.57 -0.94 -13.54
C ALA A 123 0.26 -1.57 -14.68
N ALA A 124 1.47 -2.02 -14.35
CA ALA A 124 2.42 -2.51 -15.34
C ALA A 124 2.12 -3.95 -15.80
N LEU A 125 1.67 -4.83 -14.90
CA LEU A 125 1.63 -6.27 -15.16
C LEU A 125 0.22 -6.83 -15.37
N LEU A 126 -0.85 -6.16 -14.92
CA LEU A 126 -2.23 -6.62 -15.13
C LEU A 126 -2.55 -6.90 -16.62
N PRO A 127 -2.15 -6.05 -17.59
CA PRO A 127 -2.39 -6.34 -19.00
C PRO A 127 -1.68 -7.62 -19.48
N LEU A 128 -0.52 -7.95 -18.89
CA LEU A 128 0.24 -9.16 -19.21
C LEU A 128 -0.45 -10.42 -18.70
N TYR A 129 -0.94 -10.37 -17.46
CA TYR A 129 -1.68 -11.47 -16.85
C TYR A 129 -2.94 -11.79 -17.67
N LEU A 130 -3.70 -10.76 -18.04
CA LEU A 130 -4.91 -10.92 -18.86
C LEU A 130 -4.61 -11.49 -20.26
N LYS A 131 -3.53 -11.04 -20.93
CA LYS A 131 -3.14 -11.55 -22.25
C LYS A 131 -2.65 -13.01 -22.25
N LEU A 132 -2.00 -13.44 -21.17
CA LEU A 132 -1.49 -14.80 -21.01
C LEU A 132 -2.52 -15.77 -20.40
N GLY A 133 -3.73 -15.29 -20.09
CA GLY A 133 -4.78 -16.08 -19.45
C GLY A 133 -4.47 -16.45 -17.99
N VAL A 134 -3.54 -15.74 -17.34
CA VAL A 134 -3.16 -15.96 -15.95
C VAL A 134 -4.10 -15.15 -15.05
N SER A 135 -4.62 -15.78 -14.00
CA SER A 135 -5.54 -15.11 -13.07
C SER A 135 -4.91 -13.88 -12.42
N PRO A 136 -5.57 -12.70 -12.43
CA PRO A 136 -5.12 -11.50 -11.70
C PRO A 136 -4.93 -11.71 -10.20
N VAL A 137 -5.52 -12.77 -9.63
CA VAL A 137 -5.31 -13.14 -8.23
C VAL A 137 -3.86 -13.54 -7.96
N VAL A 138 -3.20 -14.18 -8.93
CA VAL A 138 -1.79 -14.58 -8.77
C VAL A 138 -0.90 -13.35 -8.70
N LEU A 139 -1.20 -12.32 -9.49
CA LEU A 139 -0.52 -11.02 -9.41
C LEU A 139 -0.65 -10.42 -8.00
N THR A 140 -1.86 -10.36 -7.45
CA THR A 140 -2.09 -9.73 -6.14
C THR A 140 -1.47 -10.51 -5.00
N VAL A 141 -1.51 -11.85 -5.05
CA VAL A 141 -0.86 -12.71 -4.05
C VAL A 141 0.66 -12.54 -4.09
N VAL A 142 1.25 -12.51 -5.28
CA VAL A 142 2.72 -12.39 -5.43
C VAL A 142 3.19 -11.00 -5.02
N ALA A 143 2.49 -9.95 -5.45
CA ALA A 143 2.79 -8.58 -5.04
C ALA A 143 2.62 -8.39 -3.52
N GLY A 144 1.61 -9.02 -2.91
CA GLY A 144 1.40 -8.99 -1.46
C GLY A 144 2.51 -9.72 -0.69
N LEU A 145 2.90 -10.92 -1.13
CA LEU A 145 3.98 -11.68 -0.50
C LEU A 145 5.36 -11.03 -0.67
N ALA A 146 5.59 -10.30 -1.77
CA ALA A 146 6.82 -9.58 -2.02
C ALA A 146 6.91 -8.24 -1.24
N ASN A 147 5.79 -7.75 -0.72
CA ASN A 147 5.72 -6.49 0.00
C ASN A 147 6.13 -6.58 1.48
N GLY A 148 6.20 -7.79 2.05
CA GLY A 148 6.52 -8.01 3.47
C GLY A 148 5.34 -7.75 4.39
#